data_AF-A0A838EK14-F1
#
_entry.id   AF-A0A838EK14-F1
#
_cell.length_a   1.000
_cell.length_b   1.000
_cell.length_c   1.000
_cell.angle_alpha   90.00
_cell.angle_beta   90.00
_cell.angle_gamma   90.00
#
_symmetry.space_group_name_H-M   'P 1'
#
loop_
_entity.id
_entity.type
_entity.pdbx_description
1 polymer ?
#
loop_
_entity_poly.entity_id
_entity_poly.type
_entity_poly.pdbx_seq_one_letter_code
_entity_poly.pdbx_strand_id
1 'polypeptide(L)'
;MAGESINEYEPLEDEKLCLQCKKIRPLADFSQYKGKATDHRKICRECEQFKQYERHCRVIAQRETWQTQERAERRHQSWQRSVTLRQMHEERWREREHWYLQQPERRCRACQQIFPASAFGGSTTPAGFMLHVHCKACHAALLERRMPVCCLCQKRVVHRNFLATFNGYILCGDGIAFSLCCEDCAMAFHKLSSAQQDIYIHACCQRTFPMGQVIYAEVDPLTDEIRYVGRTGRPERRHAQHLCDRSAIAGQWGAQKTACYTRRNWMQALVEQGLQPSMQILYHVGISPLVLEWEQRFIWHGMQQGWRLLNWETMDENLVARVRTAHYNFLQTPFELLVEQHFFAANDLVAFLHTRYQQVVNTLPGGLALQRKHRDALT
;
A
#
# COMPACT_ATOMS: atom_id res chain seq x y z
N MET A 1 -83.57 -42.40 26.03
CA MET A 1 -82.60 -41.32 26.21
C MET A 1 -82.72 -40.40 25.01
N ALA A 2 -83.07 -39.14 25.27
CA ALA A 2 -83.55 -38.19 24.28
C ALA A 2 -82.46 -37.83 23.26
N GLY A 3 -82.79 -37.97 21.98
CA GLY A 3 -82.04 -37.37 20.88
C GLY A 3 -82.46 -35.91 20.77
N GLU A 4 -81.55 -35.00 21.09
CA GLU A 4 -81.75 -33.58 20.87
C GLU A 4 -81.75 -33.29 19.37
N SER A 5 -82.89 -32.77 18.91
CA SER A 5 -83.12 -32.21 17.58
C SER A 5 -82.12 -31.09 17.31
N ILE A 6 -81.19 -31.35 16.37
CA ILE A 6 -80.27 -30.33 15.84
C ILE A 6 -81.14 -29.29 15.12
N ASN A 7 -81.23 -28.11 15.72
CA ASN A 7 -81.91 -26.95 15.17
C ASN A 7 -81.22 -26.57 13.84
N GLU A 8 -81.91 -26.79 12.71
CA GLU A 8 -81.46 -26.36 11.39
C GLU A 8 -81.49 -24.83 11.34
N TYR A 9 -80.31 -24.23 11.53
CA TYR A 9 -80.10 -22.80 11.45
C TYR A 9 -80.08 -22.40 9.97
N GLU A 10 -81.12 -21.72 9.48
CA GLU A 10 -81.13 -21.09 8.16
C GLU A 10 -80.09 -19.95 8.15
N PRO A 11 -79.02 -20.02 7.34
CA PRO A 11 -78.01 -18.97 7.29
C PRO A 11 -78.63 -17.69 6.72
N LEU A 12 -78.45 -16.57 7.43
CA LEU A 12 -78.72 -15.23 6.88
C LEU A 12 -77.85 -15.01 5.63
N GLU A 13 -78.39 -14.37 4.58
CA GLU A 13 -77.76 -14.20 3.25
C GLU A 13 -76.34 -13.59 3.30
N ASP A 14 -75.97 -12.94 4.41
CA ASP A 14 -74.70 -12.26 4.62
C ASP A 14 -73.69 -13.02 5.51
N GLU A 15 -73.92 -14.29 5.83
CA GLU A 15 -73.06 -15.09 6.71
C GLU A 15 -72.45 -16.33 6.05
N LYS A 16 -71.23 -16.70 6.45
CA LYS A 16 -70.51 -17.87 5.92
C LYS A 16 -69.71 -18.60 7.01
N LEU A 17 -69.74 -19.93 6.98
CA LEU A 17 -68.95 -20.78 7.90
C LEU A 17 -67.46 -20.77 7.53
N CYS A 18 -66.59 -20.32 8.44
CA CYS A 18 -65.15 -20.43 8.26
C CYS A 18 -64.69 -21.89 8.44
N LEU A 19 -64.08 -22.50 7.43
CA LEU A 19 -63.64 -23.90 7.50
C LEU A 19 -62.51 -24.15 8.51
N GLN A 20 -61.77 -23.12 8.93
CA GLN A 20 -60.66 -23.25 9.87
C GLN A 20 -61.13 -23.21 11.33
N CYS A 21 -61.86 -22.16 11.73
CA CYS A 21 -62.31 -22.01 13.12
C CYS A 21 -63.71 -22.59 13.37
N LYS A 22 -64.41 -23.04 12.32
CA LYS A 22 -65.77 -23.59 12.37
C LYS A 22 -66.82 -22.63 12.94
N LYS A 23 -66.55 -21.33 12.95
CA LYS A 23 -67.50 -20.28 13.35
C LYS A 23 -68.17 -19.66 12.13
N ILE A 24 -69.46 -19.38 12.22
CA ILE A 24 -70.20 -18.57 11.26
C ILE A 24 -69.72 -17.11 11.43
N ARG A 25 -69.37 -16.45 10.32
CA ARG A 25 -68.83 -15.09 10.30
C ARG A 25 -69.50 -14.28 9.17
N PRO A 26 -69.64 -12.96 9.30
CA PRO A 26 -70.09 -12.11 8.22
C PRO A 26 -69.24 -12.29 6.95
N LEU A 27 -69.87 -12.23 5.77
CA LEU A 27 -69.18 -12.33 4.46
C LEU A 27 -68.07 -11.28 4.29
N ALA A 28 -68.22 -10.10 4.91
CA ALA A 28 -67.20 -9.04 4.94
C ALA A 28 -65.89 -9.46 5.62
N ASP A 29 -65.93 -10.46 6.53
CA ASP A 29 -64.73 -11.02 7.16
C ASP A 29 -63.97 -11.96 6.23
N PHE A 30 -64.45 -12.26 5.03
CA PHE A 30 -63.73 -13.01 4.02
C PHE A 30 -63.09 -12.03 3.04
N SER A 31 -61.79 -11.78 3.21
CA SER A 31 -61.00 -10.78 2.48
C SER A 31 -61.13 -10.91 0.96
N GLN A 32 -61.59 -9.85 0.29
CA GLN A 32 -61.63 -9.79 -1.18
C GLN A 32 -60.21 -9.58 -1.73
N TYR A 33 -59.67 -10.56 -2.44
CA TYR A 33 -58.43 -10.36 -3.19
C TYR A 33 -58.77 -9.68 -4.52
N LYS A 34 -58.11 -8.55 -4.82
CA LYS A 34 -58.27 -7.85 -6.09
C LYS A 34 -58.06 -8.83 -7.27
N GLY A 35 -59.09 -9.03 -8.08
CA GLY A 35 -59.00 -9.73 -9.37
C GLY A 35 -59.44 -11.20 -9.42
N LYS A 36 -60.08 -11.76 -8.38
CA LYS A 36 -60.74 -13.08 -8.48
C LYS A 36 -62.18 -13.00 -7.97
N ALA A 37 -63.11 -13.68 -8.66
CA ALA A 37 -64.52 -13.73 -8.27
C ALA A 37 -64.64 -14.13 -6.78
N THR A 38 -65.53 -13.44 -6.06
CA THR A 38 -65.71 -13.41 -4.60
C THR A 38 -66.04 -14.76 -3.96
N ASP A 39 -66.28 -15.80 -4.76
CA ASP A 39 -66.99 -16.99 -4.33
C ASP A 39 -66.10 -18.10 -3.72
N HIS A 40 -64.79 -17.90 -3.59
CA HIS A 40 -63.86 -19.01 -3.40
C HIS A 40 -63.08 -19.06 -2.08
N ARG A 41 -63.23 -18.06 -1.18
CA ARG A 41 -62.53 -18.12 0.11
C ARG A 41 -63.33 -18.93 1.14
N LYS A 42 -62.63 -19.93 1.69
CA LYS A 42 -63.14 -20.91 2.65
C LYS A 42 -62.77 -20.58 4.11
N ILE A 43 -61.96 -19.54 4.35
CA ILE A 43 -61.46 -19.15 5.67
C ILE A 43 -61.65 -17.65 5.89
N CYS A 44 -62.01 -17.24 7.11
CA CYS A 44 -62.14 -15.83 7.47
C CYS A 44 -60.77 -15.14 7.56
N ARG A 45 -60.77 -13.81 7.49
CA ARG A 45 -59.61 -12.91 7.52
C ARG A 45 -58.77 -13.09 8.77
N GLU A 46 -59.37 -13.27 9.94
CA GLU A 46 -58.62 -13.56 11.18
C GLU A 46 -57.81 -14.85 11.05
N CYS A 47 -58.44 -15.94 10.57
CA CYS A 47 -57.74 -17.21 10.37
C CYS A 47 -56.67 -17.12 9.26
N GLU A 48 -56.89 -16.31 8.23
CA GLU A 48 -55.90 -16.04 7.19
C GLU A 48 -54.70 -15.25 7.76
N GLN A 49 -54.95 -14.19 8.53
CA GLN A 49 -53.93 -13.40 9.21
C GLN A 49 -53.12 -14.26 10.19
N PHE A 50 -53.80 -15.13 10.95
CA PHE A 50 -53.13 -16.09 11.83
C PHE A 50 -52.22 -17.05 11.04
N LYS A 51 -52.71 -17.64 9.93
CA LYS A 51 -51.88 -18.49 9.06
C LYS A 51 -50.70 -17.73 8.44
N GLN A 52 -50.89 -16.48 8.04
CA GLN A 52 -49.83 -15.63 7.53
C GLN A 52 -48.77 -15.35 8.61
N TYR A 53 -49.21 -15.05 9.83
CA TYR A 53 -48.33 -14.88 10.98
C TYR A 53 -47.55 -16.16 11.30
N GLU A 54 -48.21 -17.33 11.38
CA GLU A 54 -47.53 -18.62 11.59
C GLU A 54 -46.52 -18.95 10.48
N ARG A 55 -46.86 -18.65 9.21
CA ARG A 55 -45.93 -18.82 8.09
C ARG A 55 -44.73 -17.89 8.24
N HIS A 56 -44.97 -16.63 8.60
CA HIS A 56 -43.93 -15.65 8.85
C HIS A 56 -43.00 -16.07 9.99
N CYS A 57 -43.54 -16.49 11.13
CA CYS A 57 -42.76 -17.03 12.25
C CYS A 57 -41.93 -18.25 11.85
N ARG A 58 -42.48 -19.19 11.08
CA ARG A 58 -41.73 -20.35 10.55
C ARG A 58 -40.57 -19.94 9.66
N VAL A 59 -40.77 -18.98 8.76
CA VAL A 59 -39.71 -18.47 7.87
C VAL A 59 -38.62 -17.76 8.68
N ILE A 60 -38.97 -16.98 9.70
CA ILE A 60 -38.00 -16.36 10.61
C ILE A 60 -37.19 -17.42 11.34
N ALA A 61 -37.85 -18.39 11.99
CA ALA A 61 -37.15 -19.45 12.72
C ALA A 61 -36.22 -20.27 11.80
N GLN A 62 -36.64 -20.55 10.56
CA GLN A 62 -35.81 -21.25 9.58
C GLN A 62 -34.59 -20.41 9.17
N ARG A 63 -34.77 -19.10 8.95
CA ARG A 63 -33.67 -18.17 8.65
C ARG A 63 -32.69 -18.05 9.81
N GLU A 64 -33.17 -17.97 11.06
CA GLU A 64 -32.32 -17.92 12.25
C GLU A 64 -31.49 -19.20 12.41
N THR A 65 -32.11 -20.36 12.14
CA THR A 65 -31.42 -21.66 12.14
C THR A 65 -30.32 -21.69 11.07
N TRP A 66 -30.66 -21.30 9.84
CA TRP A 66 -29.70 -21.20 8.73
C TRP A 66 -28.53 -20.25 9.04
N GLN A 67 -28.82 -19.05 9.56
CA GLN A 67 -27.79 -18.09 9.95
C GLN A 67 -26.90 -18.64 11.06
N THR A 68 -27.47 -19.38 12.01
CA THR A 68 -26.71 -20.00 13.10
C THR A 68 -25.78 -21.09 12.57
N GLN A 69 -26.26 -21.94 11.66
CA GLN A 69 -25.45 -22.94 10.97
C GLN A 69 -24.34 -22.30 10.15
N GLU A 70 -24.64 -21.30 9.33
CA GLU A 70 -23.65 -20.59 8.51
C GLU A 70 -22.57 -19.92 9.38
N ARG A 71 -22.95 -19.29 10.50
CA ARG A 71 -21.98 -18.73 11.46
C ARG A 71 -21.14 -19.81 12.13
N ALA A 72 -21.72 -20.98 12.43
CA ALA A 72 -20.97 -22.11 12.99
C ALA A 72 -19.97 -22.66 11.98
N GLU A 73 -20.37 -22.85 10.71
CA GLU A 73 -19.49 -23.29 9.62
C GLU A 73 -18.36 -22.29 9.36
N ARG A 74 -18.66 -20.98 9.28
CA ARG A 74 -17.63 -19.94 9.12
C ARG A 74 -16.63 -19.94 10.28
N ARG A 75 -17.10 -20.10 11.52
CA ARG A 75 -16.22 -20.25 12.70
C ARG A 75 -15.37 -21.51 12.62
N HIS A 76 -15.96 -22.64 12.21
CA HIS A 76 -15.24 -23.90 12.05
C HIS A 76 -14.16 -23.80 10.96
N GLN A 77 -14.49 -23.25 9.79
CA GLN A 77 -13.54 -23.02 8.70
C GLN A 77 -12.42 -22.05 9.12
N SER A 78 -12.76 -20.96 9.79
CA SER A 78 -11.78 -19.99 10.33
C SER A 78 -10.84 -20.66 11.35
N TRP A 79 -11.38 -21.51 12.21
CA TRP A 79 -10.59 -22.27 13.18
C TRP A 79 -9.69 -23.30 12.47
N GLN A 80 -10.21 -24.08 11.53
CA GLN A 80 -9.42 -25.04 10.74
C GLN A 80 -8.27 -24.35 10.02
N ARG A 81 -8.53 -23.23 9.32
CA ARG A 81 -7.47 -22.42 8.69
C ARG A 81 -6.42 -21.97 9.70
N SER A 82 -6.83 -21.51 10.88
CA SER A 82 -5.90 -21.09 11.94
C SER A 82 -5.04 -22.23 12.46
N VAL A 83 -5.62 -23.44 12.61
CA VAL A 83 -4.88 -24.65 13.00
C VAL A 83 -3.88 -25.05 11.92
N THR A 84 -4.30 -25.11 10.66
CA THR A 84 -3.42 -25.44 9.53
C THR A 84 -2.25 -24.44 9.41
N LEU A 85 -2.53 -23.14 9.51
CA LEU A 85 -1.47 -22.12 9.49
C LEU A 85 -0.48 -22.26 10.65
N ARG A 86 -0.96 -22.65 11.84
CA ARG A 86 -0.09 -22.92 13.00
C ARG A 86 0.80 -24.14 12.75
N GLN A 87 0.24 -25.24 12.25
CA GLN A 87 0.99 -26.46 11.91
C GLN A 87 2.08 -26.16 10.87
N MET A 88 1.74 -25.46 9.77
CA MET A 88 2.71 -25.03 8.77
C MET A 88 3.81 -24.14 9.35
N HIS A 89 3.47 -23.26 10.29
CA HIS A 89 4.44 -22.41 10.96
C HIS A 89 5.38 -23.22 11.87
N GLU A 90 4.85 -24.18 12.63
CA GLU A 90 5.62 -25.08 13.48
C GLU A 90 6.58 -25.97 12.66
N GLU A 91 6.12 -26.54 11.56
CA GLU A 91 6.94 -27.33 10.63
C GLU A 91 8.10 -26.49 10.07
N ARG A 92 7.81 -25.31 9.50
CA ARG A 92 8.85 -24.40 9.00
C ARG A 92 9.82 -23.96 10.09
N TRP A 93 9.35 -23.82 11.33
CA TRP A 93 10.21 -23.48 12.46
C TRP A 93 11.15 -24.64 12.79
N ARG A 94 10.65 -25.88 12.84
CA ARG A 94 11.48 -27.09 13.04
C ARG A 94 12.50 -27.28 11.92
N GLU A 95 12.08 -27.14 10.67
CA GLU A 95 12.99 -27.19 9.51
C GLU A 95 14.11 -26.14 9.63
N ARG A 96 13.76 -24.93 10.06
CA ARG A 96 14.72 -23.86 10.26
C ARG A 96 15.67 -24.14 11.42
N GLU A 97 15.19 -24.66 12.55
CA GLU A 97 16.04 -25.09 13.66
C GLU A 97 17.01 -26.19 13.23
N HIS A 98 16.51 -27.20 12.52
CA HIS A 98 17.34 -28.27 11.99
C HIS A 98 18.41 -27.72 11.03
N TRP A 99 18.03 -26.78 10.16
CA TRP A 99 18.96 -26.10 9.26
C TRP A 99 20.05 -25.34 10.04
N TYR A 100 19.71 -24.62 11.12
CA TYR A 100 20.69 -23.92 11.95
C TYR A 100 21.72 -24.87 12.58
N LEU A 101 21.31 -26.07 13.00
CA LEU A 101 22.21 -27.07 13.59
C LEU A 101 23.22 -27.63 12.58
N GLN A 102 22.88 -27.62 11.29
CA GLN A 102 23.78 -28.04 10.21
C GLN A 102 24.78 -26.95 9.79
N GLN A 103 24.58 -25.70 10.22
CA GLN A 103 25.45 -24.61 9.83
C GLN A 103 26.67 -24.49 10.77
N PRO A 104 27.85 -24.16 10.24
CA PRO A 104 29.01 -23.88 11.08
C PRO A 104 28.79 -22.64 11.94
N GLU A 105 29.53 -22.56 13.04
CA GLU A 105 29.60 -21.34 13.84
C GLU A 105 30.12 -20.17 13.01
N ARG A 106 29.68 -18.95 13.35
CA ARG A 106 30.01 -17.75 12.59
C ARG A 106 30.54 -16.66 13.50
N ARG A 107 31.50 -15.92 12.96
CA ARG A 107 32.04 -14.70 13.59
C ARG A 107 31.16 -13.50 13.25
N CYS A 108 30.65 -12.81 14.27
CA CYS A 108 29.88 -11.58 14.08
C CYS A 108 30.80 -10.45 13.60
N ARG A 109 30.48 -9.78 12.48
CA ARG A 109 31.31 -8.67 11.95
C ARG A 109 31.39 -7.43 12.87
N ALA A 110 30.44 -7.28 13.80
CA ALA A 110 30.40 -6.11 14.69
C ALA A 110 31.20 -6.35 15.98
N CYS A 111 30.89 -7.41 16.73
CA CYS A 111 31.57 -7.70 18.01
C CYS A 111 32.74 -8.68 17.89
N GLN A 112 33.00 -9.26 16.72
CA GLN A 112 34.09 -10.21 16.43
C GLN A 112 34.07 -11.53 17.21
N GLN A 113 33.03 -11.77 18.03
CA GLN A 113 32.80 -13.03 18.73
C GLN A 113 32.21 -14.11 17.81
N ILE A 114 32.54 -15.37 18.09
CA ILE A 114 32.02 -16.54 17.39
C ILE A 114 30.76 -17.03 18.12
N PHE A 115 29.69 -17.28 17.37
CA PHE A 115 28.43 -17.79 17.90
C PHE A 115 27.88 -18.92 17.02
N PRO A 116 27.01 -19.78 17.57
CA PRO A 116 26.25 -20.72 16.76
C PRO A 116 25.38 -19.98 15.74
N ALA A 117 25.07 -20.64 14.62
CA ALA A 117 24.29 -20.05 13.53
C ALA A 117 22.92 -19.53 13.98
N SER A 118 22.27 -20.18 14.96
CA SER A 118 21.00 -19.77 15.56
C SER A 118 21.05 -18.40 16.27
N ALA A 119 22.25 -17.93 16.63
CA ALA A 119 22.46 -16.59 17.20
C ALA A 119 22.44 -15.48 16.13
N PHE A 120 22.40 -15.84 14.84
CA PHE A 120 22.23 -14.92 13.73
C PHE A 120 20.77 -14.94 13.26
N GLY A 121 20.21 -13.78 12.95
CA GLY A 121 18.96 -13.73 12.18
C GLY A 121 19.23 -14.14 10.73
N GLY A 122 18.18 -14.23 9.92
CA GLY A 122 18.33 -14.48 8.50
C GLY A 122 17.13 -14.03 7.69
N SER A 123 17.31 -14.02 6.38
CA SER A 123 16.30 -13.69 5.39
C SER A 123 16.17 -14.84 4.40
N THR A 124 14.94 -15.17 4.01
CA THR A 124 14.70 -16.13 2.93
C THR A 124 14.92 -15.43 1.60
N THR A 125 15.73 -16.02 0.73
CA THR A 125 15.99 -15.55 -0.63
C THR A 125 15.64 -16.65 -1.64
N PRO A 126 15.54 -16.35 -2.94
CA PRO A 126 15.32 -17.40 -3.95
C PRO A 126 16.38 -18.50 -3.93
N ALA A 127 17.62 -18.17 -3.53
CA ALA A 127 18.72 -19.12 -3.37
C ALA A 127 18.70 -19.88 -2.02
N GLY A 128 17.66 -19.69 -1.20
CA GLY A 128 17.51 -20.29 0.12
C GLY A 128 17.66 -19.31 1.28
N PHE A 129 17.74 -19.85 2.50
CA PHE A 129 17.85 -19.06 3.72
C PHE A 129 19.28 -18.56 3.92
N MET A 130 19.46 -17.25 4.07
CA MET A 130 20.75 -16.62 4.29
C MET A 130 20.81 -15.95 5.66
N LEU A 131 21.88 -16.22 6.41
CA LEU A 131 22.15 -15.62 7.71
C LEU A 131 22.72 -14.21 7.57
N HIS A 132 22.26 -13.30 8.43
CA HIS A 132 22.86 -11.98 8.57
C HIS A 132 24.35 -12.08 8.94
N VAL A 133 25.12 -11.04 8.63
CA VAL A 133 26.55 -10.96 8.97
C VAL A 133 26.81 -10.53 10.42
N HIS A 134 25.75 -10.17 11.15
CA HIS A 134 25.80 -9.74 12.55
C HIS A 134 24.93 -10.67 13.40
N CYS A 135 25.37 -10.97 14.63
CA CYS A 135 24.52 -11.69 15.60
C CYS A 135 23.25 -10.89 15.90
N LYS A 136 22.20 -11.54 16.41
CA LYS A 136 20.87 -10.94 16.69
C LYS A 136 20.97 -9.66 17.52
N ALA A 137 21.80 -9.66 18.58
CA ALA A 137 21.99 -8.50 19.44
C ALA A 137 22.65 -7.31 18.69
N CYS A 138 23.78 -7.54 18.00
CA CYS A 138 24.43 -6.49 17.21
C CYS A 138 23.56 -6.03 16.04
N HIS A 139 22.79 -6.93 15.42
CA HIS A 139 21.85 -6.58 14.35
C HIS A 139 20.71 -5.71 14.88
N ALA A 140 20.12 -6.05 16.04
CA ALA A 140 19.10 -5.24 16.70
C ALA A 140 19.63 -3.84 17.03
N ALA A 141 20.83 -3.74 17.62
CA ALA A 141 21.48 -2.45 17.90
C ALA A 141 21.77 -1.65 16.61
N LEU A 142 22.15 -2.32 15.52
CA LEU A 142 22.34 -1.68 14.22
C LEU A 142 21.01 -1.14 13.65
N LEU A 143 19.92 -1.91 13.76
CA LEU A 143 18.59 -1.49 13.32
C LEU A 143 18.10 -0.30 14.16
N GLU A 144 18.26 -0.35 15.48
CA GLU A 144 17.92 0.76 16.38
C GLU A 144 18.72 2.03 16.04
N ARG A 145 20.02 1.91 15.78
CA ARG A 145 20.86 3.04 15.34
C ARG A 145 20.39 3.65 14.02
N ARG A 146 19.81 2.84 13.13
CA ARG A 146 19.22 3.27 11.85
C ARG A 146 17.80 3.81 11.99
N MET A 147 17.13 3.61 13.13
CA MET A 147 15.81 4.19 13.36
C MET A 147 15.92 5.72 13.36
N PRO A 148 15.04 6.41 12.63
CA PRO A 148 15.01 7.86 12.65
C PRO A 148 14.64 8.36 14.04
N VAL A 149 15.15 9.55 14.36
CA VAL A 149 14.92 10.22 15.63
C VAL A 149 13.83 11.28 15.43
N CYS A 150 12.81 11.27 16.31
CA CYS A 150 11.78 12.29 16.33
C CYS A 150 12.41 13.67 16.60
N CYS A 151 12.11 14.67 15.76
CA CYS A 151 12.71 16.00 15.89
C CYS A 151 12.33 16.74 17.18
N LEU A 152 11.22 16.34 17.84
CA LEU A 152 10.76 16.94 19.10
C LEU A 152 11.28 16.18 20.32
N CYS A 153 10.86 14.93 20.52
CA CYS A 153 11.19 14.18 21.74
C CYS A 153 12.54 13.47 21.71
N GLN A 154 13.26 13.49 20.58
CA GLN A 154 14.56 12.83 20.38
C GLN A 154 14.56 11.30 20.60
N LYS A 155 13.39 10.68 20.72
CA LYS A 155 13.26 9.22 20.77
C LYS A 155 13.50 8.61 19.39
N ARG A 156 14.14 7.45 19.37
CA ARG A 156 14.24 6.58 18.19
C ARG A 156 12.91 5.87 18.00
N VAL A 157 12.33 6.01 16.83
CA VAL A 157 10.98 5.52 16.58
C VAL A 157 10.98 4.70 15.29
N VAL A 158 10.17 3.64 15.25
CA VAL A 158 9.95 2.87 14.04
C VAL A 158 9.27 3.78 13.02
N HIS A 159 9.75 3.75 11.76
CA HIS A 159 9.32 4.67 10.70
C HIS A 159 7.78 4.83 10.60
N ARG A 160 7.03 3.72 10.72
CA ARG A 160 5.56 3.70 10.65
C ARG A 160 4.82 4.55 11.70
N ASN A 161 5.48 4.92 12.80
CA ASN A 161 4.89 5.76 13.84
C ASN A 161 5.31 7.24 13.69
N PHE A 162 5.77 7.65 12.50
CA PHE A 162 5.98 9.05 12.16
C PHE A 162 4.74 9.63 11.49
N LEU A 163 4.60 10.94 11.62
CA LEU A 163 3.53 11.69 10.99
C LEU A 163 3.51 11.44 9.47
N ALA A 164 2.43 10.81 8.99
CA ALA A 164 2.27 10.48 7.58
C ALA A 164 1.68 11.63 6.75
N THR A 165 0.98 12.59 7.39
CA THR A 165 0.38 13.73 6.71
C THR A 165 0.57 15.02 7.50
N PHE A 166 0.72 16.16 6.82
CA PHE A 166 0.87 17.46 7.46
C PHE A 166 0.25 18.56 6.61
N ASN A 167 -0.71 19.32 7.17
CA ASN A 167 -1.44 20.39 6.48
C ASN A 167 -2.02 19.95 5.12
N GLY A 168 -2.57 18.74 5.06
CA GLY A 168 -3.13 18.16 3.82
C GLY A 168 -2.13 17.45 2.91
N TYR A 169 -0.81 17.64 3.12
CA TYR A 169 0.22 16.96 2.35
C TYR A 169 0.51 15.55 2.86
N ILE A 170 0.77 14.61 1.95
CA ILE A 170 1.26 13.27 2.25
C ILE A 170 2.79 13.33 2.33
N LEU A 171 3.36 12.90 3.46
CA LEU A 171 4.80 12.97 3.74
C LEU A 171 5.57 11.69 3.38
N CYS A 172 4.94 10.77 2.65
CA CYS A 172 5.55 9.55 2.15
C CYS A 172 5.24 9.36 0.65
N GLY A 173 6.22 8.85 -0.10
CA GLY A 173 6.13 8.68 -1.55
C GLY A 173 7.47 8.28 -2.16
N ASP A 174 7.44 7.62 -3.31
CA ASP A 174 8.64 7.31 -4.12
C ASP A 174 9.76 6.57 -3.37
N GLY A 175 9.36 5.63 -2.50
CA GLY A 175 10.30 4.84 -1.68
C GLY A 175 11.01 5.65 -0.59
N ILE A 176 10.57 6.89 -0.35
CA ILE A 176 11.06 7.75 0.73
C ILE A 176 9.89 8.11 1.63
N ALA A 177 10.18 8.23 2.91
CA ALA A 177 9.18 8.71 3.84
C ALA A 177 9.82 9.68 4.82
N PHE A 178 9.28 10.90 4.80
CA PHE A 178 9.82 12.07 5.46
C PHE A 178 9.43 12.05 6.94
N SER A 179 10.38 11.63 7.77
CA SER A 179 10.19 11.46 9.21
C SER A 179 10.27 12.82 9.93
N LEU A 180 9.15 13.56 9.98
CA LEU A 180 9.05 14.84 10.68
C LEU A 180 9.10 14.65 12.21
N CYS A 181 7.98 14.24 12.83
CA CYS A 181 7.90 13.86 14.24
C CYS A 181 7.14 12.54 14.41
N CYS A 182 7.28 11.91 15.58
CA CYS A 182 6.47 10.73 15.90
C CYS A 182 5.00 11.12 16.16
N GLU A 183 4.09 10.17 16.01
CA GLU A 183 2.65 10.34 16.23
C GLU A 183 2.35 10.93 17.62
N ASP A 184 3.03 10.43 18.67
CA ASP A 184 2.89 10.95 20.05
C ASP A 184 3.22 12.44 20.17
N CYS A 185 4.10 12.95 19.30
CA CYS A 185 4.53 14.35 19.30
C CYS A 185 3.76 15.22 18.31
N ALA A 186 2.86 14.66 17.50
CA ALA A 186 2.15 15.37 16.44
C ALA A 186 1.34 16.56 17.00
N MET A 187 0.61 16.35 18.10
CA MET A 187 -0.14 17.44 18.74
C MET A 187 0.76 18.58 19.24
N ALA A 188 1.92 18.26 19.81
CA ALA A 188 2.87 19.27 20.26
C ALA A 188 3.48 20.03 19.08
N PHE A 189 3.79 19.32 17.98
CA PHE A 189 4.27 19.91 16.74
C PHE A 189 3.28 20.91 16.13
N HIS A 190 2.00 20.54 16.06
CA HIS A 190 0.95 21.42 15.53
C HIS A 190 0.70 22.68 16.38
N LYS A 191 1.08 22.67 17.67
CA LYS A 191 0.99 23.84 18.55
C LYS A 191 2.15 24.83 18.39
N LEU A 192 3.24 24.43 17.73
CA LEU A 192 4.34 25.34 17.42
C LEU A 192 3.90 26.40 16.42
N SER A 193 4.53 27.58 16.46
CA SER A 193 4.32 28.60 15.42
C SER A 193 4.85 28.12 14.07
N SER A 194 4.38 28.71 12.96
CA SER A 194 4.86 28.33 11.61
C SER A 194 6.39 28.42 11.50
N ALA A 195 7.00 29.49 12.01
CA ALA A 195 8.44 29.67 11.98
C ALA A 195 9.18 28.58 12.78
N GLN A 196 8.63 28.13 13.91
CA GLN A 196 9.20 27.04 14.69
C GLN A 196 9.06 25.69 13.96
N GLN A 197 7.90 25.43 13.35
CA GLN A 197 7.69 24.22 12.53
C GLN A 197 8.69 24.16 11.36
N ASP A 198 8.94 25.30 10.71
CA ASP A 198 9.86 25.40 9.56
C ASP A 198 11.30 25.05 9.94
N ILE A 199 11.76 25.43 11.14
CA ILE A 199 13.08 25.04 11.65
C ILE A 199 13.20 23.51 11.72
N TYR A 200 12.21 22.82 12.27
CA TYR A 200 12.21 21.36 12.38
C TYR A 200 12.05 20.67 11.02
N ILE A 201 11.18 21.18 10.16
CA ILE A 201 11.00 20.68 8.79
C ILE A 201 12.33 20.76 8.04
N HIS A 202 13.01 21.91 8.11
CA HIS A 202 14.30 22.12 7.46
C HIS A 202 15.37 21.15 7.98
N ALA A 203 15.48 20.97 9.29
CA ALA A 203 16.42 20.01 9.89
C ALA A 203 16.13 18.57 9.43
N CYS A 204 14.85 18.17 9.37
CA CYS A 204 14.46 16.87 8.84
C CYS A 204 14.79 16.73 7.34
N CYS A 205 14.61 17.79 6.56
CA CYS A 205 14.98 17.83 5.14
C CYS A 205 16.49 17.64 4.94
N GLN A 206 17.33 18.36 5.67
CA GLN A 206 18.79 18.21 5.59
C GLN A 206 19.26 16.80 5.98
N ARG A 207 18.61 16.19 6.97
CA ARG A 207 18.91 14.81 7.39
C ARG A 207 18.52 13.78 6.31
N THR A 208 17.39 14.01 5.64
CA THR A 208 16.83 13.07 4.64
C THR A 208 17.51 13.24 3.28
N PHE A 209 17.80 14.49 2.92
CA PHE A 209 18.38 14.94 1.67
C PHE A 209 19.64 15.77 1.97
N PRO A 210 20.75 15.12 2.34
CA PRO A 210 21.99 15.84 2.64
C PRO A 210 22.51 16.59 1.42
N MET A 211 23.27 17.67 1.65
CA MET A 211 23.88 18.48 0.58
C MET A 211 24.68 17.63 -0.42
N GLY A 212 24.74 18.10 -1.67
CA GLY A 212 25.44 17.41 -2.75
C GLY A 212 24.61 16.32 -3.42
N GLN A 213 23.27 16.41 -3.36
CA GLN A 213 22.42 15.52 -4.15
C GLN A 213 22.66 15.71 -5.66
N VAL A 214 22.68 14.58 -6.36
CA VAL A 214 22.80 14.52 -7.81
C VAL A 214 21.76 13.58 -8.39
N ILE A 215 21.40 13.84 -9.65
CA ILE A 215 20.74 12.88 -10.52
C ILE A 215 21.82 12.19 -11.34
N TYR A 216 21.76 10.86 -11.39
CA TYR A 216 22.69 10.04 -12.16
C TYR A 216 21.94 9.11 -13.11
N ALA A 217 22.66 8.63 -14.12
CA ALA A 217 22.26 7.54 -14.99
C ALA A 217 23.17 6.32 -14.78
N GLU A 218 22.63 5.12 -14.98
CA GLU A 218 23.43 3.94 -15.31
C GLU A 218 23.31 3.69 -16.82
N VAL A 219 24.46 3.64 -17.49
CA VAL A 219 24.60 3.55 -18.94
C VAL A 219 25.01 2.13 -19.33
N ASP A 220 24.38 1.59 -20.37
CA ASP A 220 24.70 0.28 -20.92
C ASP A 220 26.07 0.33 -21.63
N PRO A 221 27.04 -0.50 -21.24
CA PRO A 221 28.39 -0.44 -21.80
C PRO A 221 28.47 -0.95 -23.24
N LEU A 222 27.41 -1.57 -23.78
CA LEU A 222 27.39 -2.06 -25.17
C LEU A 222 26.72 -1.08 -26.12
N THR A 223 25.71 -0.36 -25.66
CA THR A 223 24.87 0.49 -26.51
C THR A 223 24.99 1.98 -26.20
N ASP A 224 25.72 2.35 -25.13
CA ASP A 224 25.78 3.69 -24.55
C ASP A 224 24.39 4.28 -24.23
N GLU A 225 23.35 3.44 -24.17
CA GLU A 225 21.99 3.86 -23.81
C GLU A 225 21.86 4.08 -22.30
N ILE A 226 21.15 5.13 -21.89
CA ILE A 226 20.72 5.29 -20.50
C ILE A 226 19.62 4.26 -20.20
N ARG A 227 19.86 3.40 -19.22
CA ARG A 227 18.92 2.32 -18.82
C ARG A 227 18.30 2.56 -17.46
N TYR A 228 18.85 3.43 -16.64
CA TYR A 228 18.28 3.74 -15.33
C TYR A 228 18.64 5.16 -14.92
N VAL A 229 17.69 5.89 -14.38
CA VAL A 229 17.89 7.20 -13.75
C VAL A 229 17.69 7.05 -12.25
N GLY A 230 18.59 7.65 -11.46
CA GLY A 230 18.56 7.59 -10.02
C GLY A 230 18.96 8.89 -9.34
N ARG A 231 18.70 8.98 -8.03
CA ARG A 231 19.21 10.04 -7.14
C ARG A 231 20.15 9.53 -6.04
N THR A 232 21.14 10.33 -5.66
CA THR A 232 22.03 10.02 -4.54
C THR A 232 22.79 11.26 -4.03
N GLY A 233 23.18 11.25 -2.76
CA GLY A 233 24.17 12.19 -2.22
C GLY A 233 25.59 11.60 -2.16
N ARG A 234 25.78 10.35 -2.59
CA ARG A 234 27.08 9.64 -2.60
C ARG A 234 27.17 8.72 -3.83
N PRO A 235 27.58 9.25 -5.00
CA PRO A 235 27.58 8.51 -6.27
C PRO A 235 28.36 7.20 -6.22
N GLU A 236 29.63 7.23 -5.82
CA GLU A 236 30.50 6.04 -5.78
C GLU A 236 29.92 4.91 -4.92
N ARG A 237 29.43 5.24 -3.72
CA ARG A 237 28.80 4.28 -2.81
C ARG A 237 27.51 3.70 -3.41
N ARG A 238 26.72 4.53 -4.08
CA ARG A 238 25.46 4.11 -4.72
C ARG A 238 25.72 3.20 -5.90
N HIS A 239 26.71 3.52 -6.74
CA HIS A 239 27.15 2.68 -7.85
C HIS A 239 27.63 1.32 -7.35
N ALA A 240 28.53 1.32 -6.36
CA ALA A 240 29.01 0.07 -5.73
C ALA A 240 27.85 -0.76 -5.15
N GLN A 241 26.82 -0.12 -4.60
CA GLN A 241 25.61 -0.82 -4.15
C GLN A 241 24.84 -1.45 -5.31
N HIS A 242 24.66 -0.73 -6.42
CA HIS A 242 23.99 -1.27 -7.61
C HIS A 242 24.74 -2.47 -8.18
N LEU A 243 26.07 -2.37 -8.26
CA LEU A 243 26.91 -3.48 -8.64
C LEU A 243 26.82 -4.64 -7.66
N CYS A 244 26.52 -4.44 -6.38
CA CYS A 244 26.35 -5.52 -5.39
C CYS A 244 24.96 -6.18 -5.39
N ASP A 245 23.91 -5.47 -5.85
CA ASP A 245 22.51 -5.94 -5.84
C ASP A 245 22.23 -6.98 -6.96
N ARG A 246 23.05 -8.03 -7.06
CA ARG A 246 23.09 -9.04 -8.16
C ARG A 246 22.15 -10.23 -8.00
N SER A 247 21.00 -10.05 -7.36
CA SER A 247 20.07 -11.18 -7.16
C SER A 247 19.06 -11.25 -8.30
N ALA A 248 19.24 -12.20 -9.22
CA ALA A 248 18.19 -12.63 -10.13
C ALA A 248 17.00 -13.12 -9.29
N ILE A 249 15.82 -12.52 -9.48
CA ILE A 249 14.60 -13.06 -8.89
C ILE A 249 14.16 -14.20 -9.80
N ALA A 250 14.67 -15.41 -9.55
CA ALA A 250 14.09 -16.61 -10.13
C ALA A 250 12.68 -16.79 -9.53
N GLY A 251 11.63 -16.61 -10.35
CA GLY A 251 10.35 -17.24 -10.06
C GLY A 251 9.21 -16.43 -9.45
N GLN A 252 9.24 -15.09 -9.38
CA GLN A 252 8.02 -14.31 -9.07
C GLN A 252 7.36 -13.81 -10.35
N TRP A 253 6.80 -14.75 -11.10
CA TRP A 253 5.98 -14.50 -12.28
C TRP A 253 4.51 -14.55 -11.85
N GLY A 254 3.81 -13.43 -11.92
CA GLY A 254 2.35 -13.42 -11.84
C GLY A 254 1.73 -14.15 -13.05
N ALA A 255 0.43 -14.45 -12.98
CA ALA A 255 -0.29 -15.13 -14.07
C ALA A 255 -0.30 -14.35 -15.41
N GLN A 256 0.01 -13.06 -15.39
CA GLN A 256 0.17 -12.19 -16.55
C GLN A 256 1.66 -12.06 -16.90
N LYS A 257 2.15 -12.92 -17.81
CA LYS A 257 3.54 -12.98 -18.26
C LYS A 257 3.91 -11.83 -19.23
N THR A 258 3.88 -10.58 -18.81
CA THR A 258 4.72 -9.55 -19.45
C THR A 258 6.04 -9.49 -18.68
N ALA A 259 7.13 -9.87 -19.33
CA ALA A 259 8.45 -9.88 -18.69
C ALA A 259 8.90 -8.44 -18.43
N CYS A 260 8.64 -7.92 -17.22
CA CYS A 260 9.28 -6.67 -16.80
C CYS A 260 10.77 -6.94 -16.65
N TYR A 261 11.55 -6.56 -17.67
CA TYR A 261 13.01 -6.58 -17.60
C TYR A 261 13.44 -5.53 -16.59
N THR A 262 13.67 -5.95 -15.34
CA THR A 262 14.02 -5.03 -14.25
C THR A 262 15.49 -4.66 -14.29
N ARG A 263 15.87 -3.57 -13.60
CA ARG A 263 17.27 -3.20 -13.38
C ARG A 263 18.13 -4.34 -12.84
N ARG A 264 17.60 -5.19 -11.95
CA ARG A 264 18.35 -6.34 -11.39
C ARG A 264 18.64 -7.40 -12.46
N ASN A 265 17.67 -7.69 -13.32
CA ASN A 265 17.84 -8.65 -14.42
C ASN A 265 18.86 -8.14 -15.44
N TRP A 266 18.82 -6.84 -15.74
CA TRP A 266 19.81 -6.20 -16.60
C TRP A 266 21.23 -6.25 -16.03
N MET A 267 21.40 -5.90 -14.76
CA MET A 267 22.70 -5.99 -14.06
C MET A 267 23.25 -7.43 -14.09
N GLN A 268 22.40 -8.44 -13.87
CA GLN A 268 22.79 -9.84 -13.95
C GLN A 268 23.26 -10.21 -15.36
N ALA A 269 22.52 -9.81 -16.40
CA ALA A 269 22.86 -10.11 -17.80
C ALA A 269 24.18 -9.46 -18.22
N LEU A 270 24.51 -8.26 -17.73
CA LEU A 270 25.81 -7.63 -17.94
C LEU A 270 26.93 -8.43 -17.28
N VAL A 271 26.74 -8.85 -16.03
CA VAL A 271 27.75 -9.64 -15.28
C VAL A 271 28.03 -10.98 -15.94
N GLU A 272 27.00 -11.67 -16.45
CA GLU A 272 27.16 -12.94 -17.19
C GLU A 272 28.02 -12.78 -18.46
N GLN A 273 28.07 -11.57 -19.02
CA GLN A 273 28.92 -11.20 -20.16
C GLN A 273 30.28 -10.62 -19.74
N GLY A 274 30.57 -10.56 -18.43
CA GLY A 274 31.79 -9.91 -17.91
C GLY A 274 31.77 -8.38 -18.00
N LEU A 275 30.60 -7.77 -18.16
CA LEU A 275 30.40 -6.33 -18.31
C LEU A 275 29.84 -5.69 -17.04
N GLN A 276 29.97 -4.37 -16.93
CA GLN A 276 29.41 -3.55 -15.86
C GLN A 276 28.90 -2.23 -16.45
N PRO A 277 27.76 -1.70 -15.96
CA PRO A 277 27.31 -0.39 -16.39
C PRO A 277 28.24 0.70 -15.85
N SER A 278 28.25 1.84 -16.53
CA SER A 278 28.93 3.04 -16.06
C SER A 278 27.91 4.01 -15.45
N MET A 279 28.29 4.66 -14.34
CA MET A 279 27.49 5.72 -13.74
C MET A 279 27.90 7.08 -14.31
N GLN A 280 26.93 7.83 -14.84
CA GLN A 280 27.12 9.21 -15.29
C GLN A 280 26.30 10.16 -14.43
N ILE A 281 26.88 11.30 -14.02
CA ILE A 281 26.13 12.37 -13.36
C ILE A 281 25.40 13.18 -14.43
N LEU A 282 24.08 13.23 -14.35
CA LEU A 282 23.23 13.99 -15.25
C LEU A 282 23.02 15.43 -14.75
N TYR A 283 22.89 15.61 -13.44
CA TYR A 283 22.53 16.91 -12.88
C TYR A 283 22.94 17.06 -11.42
N HIS A 284 23.48 18.23 -11.06
CA HIS A 284 23.74 18.62 -9.68
C HIS A 284 22.56 19.44 -9.14
N VAL A 285 21.93 18.94 -8.08
CA VAL A 285 20.72 19.57 -7.52
C VAL A 285 21.11 20.67 -6.55
N GLY A 286 20.84 21.92 -6.92
CA GLY A 286 21.15 23.09 -6.09
C GLY A 286 20.40 23.11 -4.74
N ILE A 287 19.17 22.60 -4.71
CA ILE A 287 18.35 22.50 -3.49
C ILE A 287 18.07 21.03 -3.22
N SER A 288 18.86 20.44 -2.32
CA SER A 288 18.90 18.99 -2.14
C SER A 288 17.54 18.30 -1.94
N PRO A 289 16.57 18.84 -1.19
CA PRO A 289 15.24 18.22 -1.08
C PRO A 289 14.46 18.12 -2.41
N LEU A 290 14.71 19.01 -3.38
CA LEU A 290 14.06 18.96 -4.70
C LEU A 290 14.64 17.86 -5.61
N VAL A 291 15.57 17.04 -5.12
CA VAL A 291 16.12 15.89 -5.87
C VAL A 291 15.03 14.90 -6.28
N LEU A 292 13.94 14.78 -5.52
CA LEU A 292 12.80 13.91 -5.86
C LEU A 292 12.14 14.35 -7.16
N GLU A 293 11.83 15.65 -7.24
CA GLU A 293 11.24 16.27 -8.42
C GLU A 293 12.15 16.08 -9.63
N TRP A 294 13.45 16.38 -9.47
CA TRP A 294 14.41 16.29 -10.56
C TRP A 294 14.60 14.85 -11.06
N GLU A 295 14.69 13.85 -10.17
CA GLU A 295 14.77 12.44 -10.61
C GLU A 295 13.56 12.08 -11.47
N GLN A 296 12.36 12.45 -11.02
CA GLN A 296 11.13 12.18 -11.75
C GLN A 296 11.09 12.87 -13.12
N ARG A 297 11.53 14.14 -13.19
CA ARG A 297 11.65 14.90 -14.45
C ARG A 297 12.60 14.23 -15.43
N PHE A 298 13.75 13.74 -14.97
CA PHE A 298 14.71 13.03 -15.82
C PHE A 298 14.18 11.68 -16.31
N ILE A 299 13.43 10.96 -15.46
CA ILE A 299 12.73 9.72 -15.86
C ILE A 299 11.73 10.02 -16.97
N TRP A 300 10.86 11.03 -16.82
CA TRP A 300 9.89 11.40 -17.85
C TRP A 300 10.55 11.92 -19.13
N HIS A 301 11.60 12.74 -19.00
CA HIS A 301 12.40 13.17 -20.14
C HIS A 301 12.93 11.96 -20.91
N GLY A 302 13.52 10.97 -20.22
CA GLY A 302 13.99 9.76 -20.86
C GLY A 302 12.90 8.96 -21.58
N MET A 303 11.70 8.83 -20.97
CA MET A 303 10.55 8.21 -21.62
C MET A 303 10.14 8.95 -22.91
N GLN A 304 10.14 10.28 -22.87
CA GLN A 304 9.81 11.16 -23.99
C GLN A 304 10.84 11.04 -25.13
N GLN A 305 12.14 10.90 -24.79
CA GLN A 305 13.22 10.66 -25.75
C GLN A 305 13.29 9.20 -26.26
N GLY A 306 12.42 8.31 -25.76
CA GLY A 306 12.41 6.91 -26.17
C GLY A 306 13.50 6.04 -25.53
N TRP A 307 14.12 6.48 -24.43
CA TRP A 307 15.08 5.68 -23.68
C TRP A 307 14.44 4.40 -23.14
N ARG A 308 15.20 3.31 -23.14
CA ARG A 308 14.78 2.00 -22.63
C ARG A 308 15.01 1.90 -21.11
N LEU A 309 14.39 2.81 -20.38
CA LEU A 309 14.52 2.94 -18.94
C LEU A 309 13.93 1.73 -18.18
N LEU A 310 14.62 1.32 -17.12
CA LEU A 310 14.30 0.21 -16.22
C LEU A 310 13.75 0.69 -14.86
N ASN A 311 13.49 1.99 -14.75
CA ASN A 311 12.75 2.63 -13.65
C ASN A 311 11.35 2.01 -13.53
N TRP A 312 10.77 1.91 -12.33
CA TRP A 312 9.49 1.21 -12.16
C TRP A 312 8.33 1.96 -12.84
N GLU A 313 8.44 3.28 -12.91
CA GLU A 313 7.49 4.20 -13.54
C GLU A 313 7.30 3.86 -15.03
N THR A 314 8.27 3.22 -15.68
CA THR A 314 8.20 2.84 -17.10
C THR A 314 7.34 1.59 -17.33
N MET A 315 6.89 0.94 -16.25
CA MET A 315 5.96 -0.18 -16.31
C MET A 315 4.49 0.25 -16.33
N ASP A 316 4.19 1.52 -16.06
CA ASP A 316 2.84 2.08 -16.20
C ASP A 316 2.62 2.56 -17.65
N GLU A 317 1.95 1.73 -18.46
CA GLU A 317 1.67 2.02 -19.88
C GLU A 317 0.90 3.32 -20.09
N ASN A 318 -0.01 3.67 -19.17
CA ASN A 318 -0.80 4.90 -19.27
C ASN A 318 0.08 6.13 -19.00
N LEU A 319 0.94 6.06 -17.98
CA LEU A 319 1.89 7.13 -17.70
C LEU A 319 2.87 7.30 -18.87
N VAL A 320 3.44 6.21 -19.39
CA VAL A 320 4.37 6.25 -20.53
C VAL A 320 3.71 6.87 -21.76
N ALA A 321 2.48 6.46 -22.10
CA ALA A 321 1.74 7.03 -23.22
C ALA A 321 1.52 8.53 -23.03
N ARG A 322 1.10 8.96 -21.83
CA ARG A 322 0.86 10.36 -21.48
C ARG A 322 2.14 11.21 -21.53
N VAL A 323 3.27 10.69 -21.07
CA VAL A 323 4.57 11.38 -21.12
C VAL A 323 5.05 11.55 -22.56
N ARG A 324 4.87 10.53 -23.42
CA ARG A 324 5.30 10.59 -24.83
C ARG A 324 4.48 11.55 -25.68
N THR A 325 3.19 11.68 -25.40
CA THR A 325 2.31 12.61 -26.13
C THR A 325 2.34 14.03 -25.55
N ALA A 326 2.94 14.23 -24.37
CA ALA A 326 3.10 15.54 -23.78
C ALA A 326 4.05 16.43 -24.62
N HIS A 327 3.59 17.64 -24.93
CA HIS A 327 4.38 18.66 -25.62
C HIS A 327 5.23 19.52 -24.68
N TYR A 328 5.52 19.01 -23.48
CA TYR A 328 6.30 19.70 -22.46
C TYR A 328 7.77 19.29 -22.54
N ASN A 329 8.69 20.23 -22.31
CA ASN A 329 10.05 19.86 -21.92
C ASN A 329 10.07 19.66 -20.40
N PHE A 330 10.02 18.41 -19.93
CA PHE A 330 9.96 18.10 -18.50
C PHE A 330 11.14 18.64 -17.68
N LEU A 331 12.28 18.94 -18.29
CA LEU A 331 13.43 19.52 -17.59
C LEU A 331 13.30 21.05 -17.42
N GLN A 332 12.44 21.70 -18.19
CA GLN A 332 12.31 23.17 -18.21
C GLN A 332 10.91 23.67 -17.82
N THR A 333 9.90 22.81 -17.85
CA THR A 333 8.51 23.17 -17.56
C THR A 333 8.37 23.56 -16.08
N PRO A 334 7.71 24.70 -15.75
CA PRO A 334 7.45 25.07 -14.36
C PRO A 334 6.73 23.96 -13.58
N PHE A 335 7.05 23.79 -12.31
CA PHE A 335 6.47 22.72 -11.48
C PHE A 335 4.95 22.86 -11.35
N GLU A 336 4.45 24.09 -11.22
CA GLU A 336 3.04 24.40 -11.08
C GLU A 336 2.25 23.87 -12.28
N LEU A 337 2.77 24.06 -13.49
CA LEU A 337 2.17 23.53 -14.71
C LEU A 337 2.19 21.99 -14.72
N LEU A 338 3.23 21.35 -14.19
CA LEU A 338 3.26 19.88 -14.07
C LEU A 338 2.24 19.36 -13.04
N VAL A 339 1.93 20.13 -11.99
CA VAL A 339 0.85 19.81 -11.04
C VAL A 339 -0.52 19.98 -11.69
N GLU A 340 -0.74 21.08 -12.42
CA GLU A 340 -1.98 21.34 -13.17
C GLU A 340 -2.27 20.23 -14.20
N GLN A 341 -1.24 19.69 -14.82
CA GLN A 341 -1.33 18.58 -15.79
C GLN A 341 -1.32 17.19 -15.12
N HIS A 342 -1.40 17.13 -13.79
CA HIS A 342 -1.47 15.89 -13.00
C HIS A 342 -0.27 14.93 -13.23
N PHE A 343 0.91 15.49 -13.50
CA PHE A 343 2.18 14.75 -13.45
C PHE A 343 2.70 14.63 -12.02
N PHE A 344 2.50 15.66 -11.20
CA PHE A 344 2.67 15.61 -9.74
C PHE A 344 1.32 15.78 -9.05
N ALA A 345 1.16 15.20 -7.86
CA ALA A 345 -0.05 15.42 -7.08
C ALA A 345 0.10 16.70 -6.25
N ALA A 346 -0.95 17.54 -6.22
CA ALA A 346 -0.91 18.84 -5.55
C ALA A 346 -0.58 18.77 -4.04
N ASN A 347 -0.81 17.59 -3.43
CA ASN A 347 -0.66 17.37 -1.99
C ASN A 347 0.30 16.20 -1.68
N ASP A 348 1.24 15.86 -2.56
CA ASP A 348 2.26 14.85 -2.26
C ASP A 348 3.51 15.43 -1.58
N LEU A 349 4.49 14.56 -1.32
CA LEU A 349 5.76 14.95 -0.71
C LEU A 349 6.56 15.93 -1.60
N VAL A 350 6.50 15.79 -2.92
CA VAL A 350 7.22 16.67 -3.85
C VAL A 350 6.62 18.07 -3.80
N ALA A 351 5.30 18.18 -3.88
CA ALA A 351 4.58 19.46 -3.73
C ALA A 351 4.81 20.11 -2.37
N PHE A 352 4.86 19.31 -1.29
CA PHE A 352 5.22 19.78 0.05
C PHE A 352 6.62 20.41 0.07
N LEU A 353 7.64 19.70 -0.45
CA LEU A 353 9.01 20.20 -0.47
C LEU A 353 9.15 21.44 -1.36
N HIS A 354 8.50 21.44 -2.53
CA HIS A 354 8.53 22.54 -3.47
C HIS A 354 7.95 23.83 -2.86
N THR A 355 6.76 23.74 -2.24
CA THR A 355 6.10 24.86 -1.55
C THR A 355 7.00 25.49 -0.49
N ARG A 356 7.78 24.67 0.23
CA ARG A 356 8.68 25.15 1.29
C ARG A 356 9.96 25.78 0.76
N TYR A 357 10.55 25.21 -0.29
CA TYR A 357 11.86 25.65 -0.76
C TYR A 357 11.82 26.72 -1.85
N GLN A 358 10.74 26.87 -2.61
CA GLN A 358 10.58 28.01 -3.52
C GLN A 358 10.55 29.36 -2.79
N GLN A 359 9.93 29.43 -1.61
CA GLN A 359 9.85 30.65 -0.81
C GLN A 359 11.24 31.14 -0.35
N VAL A 360 12.16 30.21 -0.10
CA VAL A 360 13.54 30.52 0.31
C VAL A 360 14.34 31.10 -0.85
N VAL A 361 14.17 30.59 -2.07
CA VAL A 361 14.89 31.11 -3.26
C VAL A 361 14.49 32.54 -3.55
N ASN A 362 13.21 32.88 -3.38
CA ASN A 362 12.69 34.21 -3.67
C ASN A 362 13.09 35.25 -2.61
N THR A 363 13.51 34.84 -1.41
CA THR A 363 13.85 35.74 -0.30
C THR A 363 15.35 35.99 -0.15
N LEU A 364 16.22 35.17 -0.75
CA LEU A 364 17.67 35.36 -0.69
C LEU A 364 18.15 36.40 -1.74
N PRO A 365 18.91 37.44 -1.32
CA PRO A 365 19.55 38.38 -2.26
C PRO A 365 20.55 37.61 -3.14
N GLY A 366 20.15 37.30 -4.37
CA GLY A 366 20.94 36.48 -5.31
C GLY A 366 20.24 35.23 -5.85
N GLY A 367 19.02 34.90 -5.40
CA GLY A 367 18.28 33.72 -5.88
C GLY A 367 18.07 33.68 -7.40
N LEU A 368 17.89 34.85 -8.03
CA LEU A 368 17.77 34.97 -9.49
C LEU A 368 19.06 34.61 -10.25
N ALA A 369 20.24 34.78 -9.64
CA ALA A 369 21.51 34.47 -10.28
C ALA A 369 21.78 32.94 -10.32
N LEU A 370 21.31 32.21 -9.31
CA LEU A 370 21.41 30.74 -9.28
C LEU A 370 20.49 30.11 -10.35
N GLN A 371 19.26 30.63 -10.49
CA GLN A 371 18.32 30.14 -11.50
C GLN A 371 18.82 30.34 -12.94
N ARG A 372 19.52 31.45 -13.24
CA ARG A 372 20.07 31.70 -14.60
C ARG A 372 21.19 30.72 -14.95
N LYS A 373 22.16 30.49 -14.05
CA LYS A 373 23.28 29.56 -14.31
C LYS A 373 22.83 28.12 -14.57
N HIS A 374 21.72 27.68 -13.97
CA HIS A 374 21.19 26.33 -14.21
C HIS A 374 20.44 26.21 -15.54
N ARG A 375 19.85 27.30 -16.04
CA ARG A 375 19.11 27.28 -17.32
C ARG A 375 20.05 27.12 -18.51
N ASP A 376 21.23 27.72 -18.45
CA ASP A 376 22.22 27.70 -19.54
C ASP A 376 23.01 26.38 -19.62
N ALA A 377 23.00 25.55 -18.57
CA ALA A 377 23.69 24.25 -18.55
C ALA A 377 22.85 23.09 -19.13
N LEU A 378 21.56 23.33 -19.43
CA LEU A 378 20.62 22.32 -19.93
C LEU A 378 20.17 22.57 -21.38
N THR A 379 20.77 23.56 -22.03
CA THR A 379 20.69 23.85 -23.47
C THR A 379 22.02 23.53 -24.10
#